data_AF-A0A1G7U8R9-F1
#
_entry.id   AF-A0A1G7U8R9-F1
#
_cell.length_a   1.000
_cell.length_b   1.000
_cell.length_c   1.000
_cell.angle_alpha   90.00
_cell.angle_beta   90.00
_cell.angle_gamma   90.00
#
_symmetry.space_group_name_H-M   'P 1'
#
loop_
_entity.id
_entity.type
_entity.pdbx_description
1 polymer ?
#
loop_
_entity_poly.entity_id
_entity_poly.type
_entity_poly.pdbx_seq_one_letter_code
_entity_poly.pdbx_strand_id
1 'polypeptide(L)'
;MNQLPTLMPTSATDETYGGVTYHIGGELVPVLSVDVSRQSVFFEHHILLWKNSNVKIGLRPMKGALKRMMAGMQIFVTEASGNGVIAFSRDGAGHIVPIHLGRGEELHVREHQFLAATANIEYTFERVRGISNMLFGQTGFFIDKFRSESNEGVLWLHGYGNVFEKELAAGETIDIEPGGWLYKTPGVKMETVVDRLTSGFFGAGMNFIVNRFTGPGRVGIQSMYVNTETADN
;
A
#
# COMPACT_ATOMS: atom_id res chain seq x y z
N MET A 1 -14.11 16.42 19.00
CA MET A 1 -15.00 16.08 17.88
C MET A 1 -14.34 14.93 17.12
N ASN A 2 -15.08 13.87 16.79
CA ASN A 2 -14.54 12.78 15.97
C ASN A 2 -14.36 13.30 14.54
N GLN A 3 -13.12 13.58 14.14
CA GLN A 3 -12.82 13.99 12.76
C GLN A 3 -13.03 12.80 11.82
N LEU A 4 -13.72 13.05 10.70
CA LEU A 4 -13.93 12.02 9.68
C LEU A 4 -12.64 11.79 8.87
N PRO A 5 -12.43 10.58 8.32
CA PRO A 5 -11.40 10.37 7.30
C PRO A 5 -11.58 11.35 6.13
N THR A 6 -10.47 11.88 5.61
CA THR A 6 -10.45 12.87 4.54
C THR A 6 -9.99 12.23 3.24
N LEU A 7 -10.63 12.58 2.12
CA LEU A 7 -10.24 12.08 0.80
C LEU A 7 -8.80 12.50 0.46
N MET A 8 -7.97 11.55 0.03
CA MET A 8 -6.61 11.83 -0.43
C MET A 8 -6.63 12.55 -1.79
N PRO A 9 -5.66 13.44 -2.08
CA PRO A 9 -5.51 14.04 -3.40
C PRO A 9 -5.44 12.97 -4.50
N THR A 10 -6.16 13.22 -5.61
CA THR A 10 -6.29 12.28 -6.73
C THR A 10 -5.40 12.62 -7.92
N SER A 11 -4.71 13.75 -7.87
CA SER A 11 -3.85 14.23 -8.94
C SER A 11 -2.65 14.98 -8.40
N ALA A 12 -1.59 15.02 -9.21
CA ALA A 12 -0.36 15.75 -8.95
C ALA A 12 0.19 16.24 -10.29
N THR A 13 0.69 17.47 -10.34
CA THR A 13 1.26 18.07 -11.56
C THR A 13 2.64 18.64 -11.25
N ASP A 14 3.68 18.14 -11.93
CA ASP A 14 5.07 18.56 -11.77
C ASP A 14 5.56 18.50 -10.31
N GLU A 15 5.03 17.56 -9.53
CA GLU A 15 5.38 17.46 -8.11
C GLU A 15 6.80 16.90 -7.98
N THR A 16 7.63 17.55 -7.17
CA THR A 16 9.05 17.21 -7.02
C THR A 16 9.37 16.88 -5.57
N TYR A 17 9.81 15.64 -5.33
CA TYR A 17 10.25 15.17 -4.01
C TYR A 17 11.19 13.97 -4.16
N GLY A 18 12.10 13.74 -3.20
CA GLY A 18 12.96 12.54 -3.19
C GLY A 18 13.85 12.35 -4.43
N GLY A 19 14.15 13.43 -5.15
CA GLY A 19 15.01 13.42 -6.35
C GLY A 19 14.31 13.09 -7.67
N VAL A 20 12.97 12.98 -7.69
CA VAL A 20 12.17 12.79 -8.90
C VAL A 20 11.20 13.96 -9.11
N THR A 21 10.71 14.12 -10.34
CA THR A 21 9.49 14.87 -10.66
C THR A 21 8.44 13.89 -11.17
N TYR A 22 7.20 14.00 -10.70
CA TYR A 22 6.13 13.10 -11.09
C TYR A 22 4.78 13.79 -11.30
N HIS A 23 3.91 13.10 -12.01
CA HIS A 23 2.54 13.50 -12.31
C HIS A 23 1.60 12.34 -12.04
N ILE A 24 0.43 12.65 -11.49
CA ILE A 24 -0.67 11.70 -11.31
C ILE A 24 -1.88 12.30 -12.01
N GLY A 25 -2.48 11.56 -12.93
CA GLY A 25 -3.68 11.95 -13.65
C GLY A 25 -4.56 10.76 -13.99
N GLY A 26 -5.78 11.04 -14.49
CA GLY A 26 -6.81 10.03 -14.71
C GLY A 26 -7.85 10.03 -13.58
N GLU A 27 -9.09 9.73 -13.93
CA GLU A 27 -10.23 9.77 -13.01
C GLU A 27 -10.57 8.37 -12.47
N LEU A 28 -10.79 7.42 -13.37
CA LEU A 28 -11.18 6.05 -13.00
C LEU A 28 -9.97 5.15 -12.80
N VAL A 29 -9.08 5.13 -13.79
CA VAL A 29 -7.85 4.33 -13.78
C VAL A 29 -6.67 5.31 -13.83
N PRO A 30 -6.08 5.64 -12.67
CA PRO A 30 -5.03 6.65 -12.58
C PRO A 30 -3.71 6.16 -13.16
N VAL A 31 -2.96 7.11 -13.74
CA VAL A 31 -1.63 6.92 -14.30
C VAL A 31 -0.63 7.76 -13.53
N LEU A 32 0.45 7.13 -13.08
CA LEU A 32 1.63 7.78 -12.54
C LEU A 32 2.66 7.94 -13.65
N SER A 33 3.17 9.14 -13.89
CA SER A 33 4.33 9.39 -14.76
C SER A 33 5.48 9.95 -13.93
N VAL A 34 6.70 9.44 -14.09
CA VAL A 34 7.87 9.82 -13.28
C VAL A 34 9.07 10.08 -14.19
N ASP A 35 9.71 11.24 -14.01
CA ASP A 35 11.04 11.51 -14.55
C ASP A 35 12.11 10.80 -13.70
N VAL A 36 12.77 9.82 -14.30
CA VAL A 36 13.78 8.97 -13.64
C VAL A 36 15.22 9.38 -13.97
N SER A 37 15.41 10.56 -14.55
CA SER A 37 16.71 11.06 -15.02
C SER A 37 17.70 11.32 -13.89
N ARG A 38 17.20 11.62 -12.69
CA ARG A 38 18.02 11.93 -11.49
C ARG A 38 18.02 10.82 -10.45
N GLN A 39 16.91 10.09 -10.32
CA GLN A 39 16.70 9.05 -9.33
C GLN A 39 15.92 7.92 -10.00
N SER A 40 16.42 6.69 -9.88
CA SER A 40 15.71 5.52 -10.37
C SER A 40 14.52 5.20 -9.48
N VAL A 41 13.56 4.44 -10.02
CA VAL A 41 12.42 3.94 -9.25
C VAL A 41 12.34 2.43 -9.40
N PHE A 42 12.01 1.74 -8.32
CA PHE A 42 11.59 0.34 -8.36
C PHE A 42 10.09 0.25 -8.27
N PHE A 43 9.51 -0.79 -8.88
CA PHE A 43 8.07 -0.89 -9.06
C PHE A 43 7.60 -2.35 -9.04
N GLU A 44 6.29 -2.57 -8.91
CA GLU A 44 5.73 -3.93 -9.02
C GLU A 44 5.71 -4.44 -10.47
N HIS A 45 5.52 -5.74 -10.66
CA HIS A 45 5.49 -6.31 -12.01
C HIS A 45 4.19 -5.98 -12.74
N HIS A 46 4.24 -5.98 -14.06
CA HIS A 46 3.08 -5.90 -14.96
C HIS A 46 2.25 -4.61 -14.91
N ILE A 47 2.81 -3.50 -14.40
CA ILE A 47 2.14 -2.19 -14.38
C ILE A 47 2.76 -1.14 -15.29
N LEU A 48 3.80 -1.49 -16.07
CA LEU A 48 4.37 -0.57 -17.05
C LEU A 48 3.33 -0.22 -18.10
N LEU A 49 3.00 1.07 -18.23
CA LEU A 49 2.10 1.57 -19.27
C LEU A 49 2.90 2.03 -20.50
N TRP A 50 3.84 2.95 -20.30
CA TRP A 50 4.74 3.43 -21.36
C TRP A 50 6.04 3.95 -20.77
N LYS A 51 7.09 4.09 -21.60
CA LYS A 51 8.36 4.73 -21.21
C LYS A 51 8.99 5.40 -22.41
N ASN A 52 9.83 6.42 -22.19
CA ASN A 52 10.75 6.84 -23.24
C ASN A 52 11.74 5.71 -23.57
N SER A 53 12.18 5.63 -24.84
CA SER A 53 13.03 4.54 -25.32
C SER A 53 14.35 4.42 -24.56
N ASN A 54 14.90 5.54 -24.10
CA ASN A 54 16.19 5.61 -23.37
C ASN A 54 16.10 5.13 -21.91
N VAL A 55 14.89 5.02 -21.34
CA VAL A 55 14.70 4.48 -20.00
C VAL A 55 14.94 2.97 -20.04
N LYS A 56 15.85 2.48 -19.21
CA LYS A 56 16.22 1.07 -19.09
C LYS A 56 15.40 0.43 -17.98
N ILE A 57 14.92 -0.78 -18.22
CA ILE A 57 14.30 -1.64 -17.21
C ILE A 57 15.29 -2.74 -16.88
N GLY A 58 15.61 -2.88 -15.60
CA GLY A 58 16.53 -3.90 -15.09
C GLY A 58 15.96 -4.61 -13.87
N LEU A 59 16.70 -5.62 -13.41
CA LEU A 59 16.39 -6.31 -12.17
C LEU A 59 17.09 -5.65 -10.98
N ARG A 60 16.34 -5.36 -9.92
CA ARG A 60 16.86 -4.87 -8.63
C ARG A 60 17.27 -6.05 -7.75
N PRO A 61 18.54 -6.14 -7.33
CA PRO A 61 18.94 -7.13 -6.34
C PRO A 61 18.24 -6.85 -5.00
N MET A 62 17.43 -7.79 -4.52
CA MET A 62 16.80 -7.71 -3.21
C MET A 62 17.28 -8.85 -2.31
N LYS A 63 17.71 -8.52 -1.09
CA LYS A 63 17.97 -9.52 -0.06
C LYS A 63 16.69 -10.33 0.20
N GLY A 64 16.75 -11.65 0.06
CA GLY A 64 15.60 -12.53 0.29
C GLY A 64 14.64 -12.71 -0.89
N ALA A 65 14.96 -12.22 -2.10
CA ALA A 65 14.11 -12.40 -3.28
C ALA A 65 13.75 -13.87 -3.56
N LEU A 66 14.73 -14.79 -3.44
CA LEU A 66 14.50 -16.23 -3.63
C LEU A 66 13.51 -16.82 -2.60
N LYS A 67 13.62 -16.41 -1.33
CA LYS A 67 12.70 -16.85 -0.27
C LYS A 67 11.27 -16.36 -0.53
N ARG A 68 11.11 -15.17 -1.13
CA ARG A 68 9.81 -14.65 -1.56
C ARG A 68 9.22 -15.42 -2.73
N MET A 69 10.03 -15.75 -3.75
CA MET A 69 9.60 -16.64 -4.85
C MET A 69 9.03 -17.94 -4.28
N MET A 70 9.76 -18.56 -3.35
CA MET A 70 9.34 -19.81 -2.72
C MET A 70 8.08 -19.67 -1.85
N ALA A 71 7.78 -18.47 -1.36
CA ALA A 71 6.58 -18.16 -0.58
C ALA A 71 5.38 -17.72 -1.44
N GLY A 72 5.49 -17.75 -2.78
CA GLY A 72 4.43 -17.34 -3.70
C GLY A 72 4.15 -15.83 -3.71
N MET A 73 5.04 -15.02 -3.15
CA MET A 73 4.83 -13.58 -3.01
C MET A 73 5.19 -12.84 -4.30
N GLN A 74 4.45 -11.77 -4.62
CA GLN A 74 4.88 -10.79 -5.63
C GLN A 74 6.24 -10.22 -5.23
N ILE A 75 7.14 -10.07 -6.21
CA ILE A 75 8.51 -9.63 -5.95
C ILE A 75 8.75 -8.31 -6.64
N PHE A 76 9.28 -7.33 -5.93
CA PHE A 76 9.58 -6.00 -6.44
C PHE A 76 10.98 -5.97 -7.10
N VAL A 77 11.17 -6.81 -8.11
CA VAL A 77 12.47 -6.94 -8.78
C VAL A 77 12.67 -6.01 -9.96
N THR A 78 11.73 -5.14 -10.34
CA THR A 78 11.94 -4.26 -11.51
C THR A 78 12.39 -2.88 -11.09
N GLU A 79 13.42 -2.37 -11.77
CA GLU A 79 13.92 -1.00 -11.59
C GLU A 79 14.00 -0.29 -12.93
N ALA A 80 13.53 0.96 -12.96
CA ALA A 80 13.60 1.86 -14.10
C ALA A 80 14.64 2.95 -13.84
N SER A 81 15.57 3.13 -14.79
CA SER A 81 16.67 4.08 -14.68
C SER A 81 17.07 4.65 -16.03
N GLY A 82 17.81 5.76 -16.03
CA GLY A 82 18.28 6.44 -17.24
C GLY A 82 17.52 7.74 -17.49
N ASN A 83 17.80 8.39 -18.61
CA ASN A 83 17.23 9.69 -18.93
C ASN A 83 15.83 9.54 -19.58
N GLY A 84 14.83 10.17 -18.97
CA GLY A 84 13.47 10.24 -19.49
C GLY A 84 12.39 9.85 -18.48
N VAL A 85 11.16 9.77 -19.00
CA VAL A 85 9.94 9.51 -18.24
C VAL A 85 9.46 8.08 -18.45
N ILE A 86 8.95 7.49 -17.38
CA ILE A 86 8.24 6.22 -17.35
C ILE A 86 6.87 6.42 -16.73
N ALA A 87 5.87 5.71 -17.23
CA ALA A 87 4.53 5.73 -16.67
C ALA A 87 4.04 4.34 -16.26
N PHE A 88 3.31 4.33 -15.15
CA PHE A 88 2.74 3.16 -14.52
C PHE A 88 1.23 3.31 -14.41
N SER A 89 0.52 2.22 -14.65
CA SER A 89 -0.91 2.10 -14.43
C SER A 89 -1.20 0.68 -13.99
N ARG A 90 -1.91 0.53 -12.87
CA ARG A 90 -2.52 -0.74 -12.52
C ARG A 90 -3.89 -0.81 -13.18
N ASP A 91 -4.25 -1.95 -13.75
CA ASP A 91 -5.58 -2.17 -14.34
C ASP A 91 -6.62 -2.33 -13.22
N GLY A 92 -7.01 -1.20 -12.63
CA GLY A 92 -7.91 -1.16 -11.49
C GLY A 92 -8.45 0.24 -11.26
N ALA A 93 -9.76 0.32 -10.99
CA ALA A 93 -10.38 1.57 -10.59
C ALA A 93 -9.89 1.98 -9.20
N GLY A 94 -9.34 3.18 -9.07
CA GLY A 94 -8.60 3.52 -7.87
C GLY A 94 -8.01 4.92 -7.84
N HIS A 95 -7.23 5.19 -6.79
CA HIS A 95 -6.34 6.34 -6.68
C HIS A 95 -4.89 5.88 -6.61
N ILE A 96 -3.99 6.66 -7.22
CA ILE A 96 -2.56 6.58 -6.91
C ILE A 96 -2.26 7.60 -5.82
N VAL A 97 -1.72 7.13 -4.70
CA VAL A 97 -1.46 7.93 -3.51
C VAL A 97 0.04 8.11 -3.36
N PRO A 98 0.57 9.33 -3.56
CA PRO A 98 1.96 9.62 -3.26
C PRO A 98 2.13 9.80 -1.75
N ILE A 99 3.06 9.06 -1.17
CA ILE A 99 3.51 9.23 0.21
C ILE A 99 4.97 9.70 0.18
N HIS A 100 5.18 10.94 0.58
CA HIS A 100 6.52 11.49 0.81
C HIS A 100 7.04 10.94 2.14
N LEU A 101 8.19 10.29 2.09
CA LEU A 101 8.90 9.81 3.28
C LEU A 101 10.12 10.70 3.51
N GLY A 102 10.11 11.44 4.61
CA GLY A 102 11.26 12.15 5.14
C GLY A 102 12.33 11.21 5.70
N ARG A 103 13.47 11.77 6.11
CA ARG A 103 14.56 10.98 6.72
C ARG A 103 14.10 10.32 8.03
N GLY A 104 14.34 9.02 8.16
CA GLY A 104 13.95 8.22 9.32
C GLY A 104 12.47 7.82 9.34
N GLU A 105 11.67 8.26 8.37
CA GLU A 105 10.25 7.90 8.29
C GLU A 105 10.06 6.51 7.71
N GLU A 106 8.98 5.87 8.14
CA GLU A 106 8.61 4.52 7.76
C GLU A 106 7.10 4.44 7.56
N LEU A 107 6.66 3.61 6.61
CA LEU A 107 5.26 3.32 6.33
C LEU A 107 5.04 1.82 6.24
N HIS A 108 3.98 1.36 6.88
CA HIS A 108 3.51 -0.03 6.79
C HIS A 108 2.36 -0.07 5.80
N VAL A 109 2.45 -0.92 4.79
CA VAL A 109 1.52 -1.00 3.67
C VAL A 109 0.92 -2.40 3.64
N ARG A 110 -0.38 -2.49 3.38
CA ARG A 110 -1.03 -3.77 3.16
C ARG A 110 -0.43 -4.42 1.92
N GLU A 111 -0.17 -5.72 1.97
CA GLU A 111 0.32 -6.43 0.78
C GLU A 111 -0.55 -6.18 -0.47
N HIS A 112 0.11 -6.21 -1.62
CA HIS A 112 -0.46 -5.96 -2.94
C HIS A 112 -0.94 -4.52 -3.20
N GLN A 113 -0.60 -3.54 -2.36
CA GLN A 113 -0.97 -2.12 -2.59
C GLN A 113 0.19 -1.25 -3.10
N PHE A 114 1.42 -1.79 -3.11
CA PHE A 114 2.60 -1.12 -3.64
C PHE A 114 2.51 -0.93 -5.16
N LEU A 115 2.77 0.29 -5.65
CA LEU A 115 2.89 0.56 -7.08
C LEU A 115 4.37 0.80 -7.46
N ALA A 116 4.99 1.83 -6.89
CA ALA A 116 6.38 2.20 -7.16
C ALA A 116 7.01 2.95 -5.98
N ALA A 117 8.33 3.03 -5.94
CA ALA A 117 9.06 3.86 -5.00
C ALA A 117 10.41 4.32 -5.56
N THR A 118 10.91 5.47 -5.08
CA THR A 118 12.26 5.94 -5.37
C THR A 118 13.30 4.95 -4.84
N ALA A 119 14.41 4.77 -5.58
CA ALA A 119 15.36 3.69 -5.33
C ALA A 119 16.06 3.73 -3.96
N ASN A 120 16.07 4.89 -3.31
CA ASN A 120 16.61 5.09 -1.96
C ASN A 120 15.67 4.66 -0.83
N ILE A 121 14.42 4.29 -1.13
CA ILE A 121 13.53 3.69 -0.13
C ILE A 121 13.92 2.23 0.09
N GLU A 122 14.12 1.87 1.35
CA GLU A 122 14.29 0.51 1.76
C GLU A 122 12.96 -0.21 1.86
N TYR A 123 12.99 -1.50 1.51
CA TYR A 123 11.82 -2.35 1.55
C TYR A 123 12.11 -3.61 2.36
N THR A 124 11.23 -3.90 3.32
CA THR A 124 11.16 -5.17 4.04
C THR A 124 9.70 -5.61 4.16
N PHE A 125 9.44 -6.77 4.74
CA PHE A 125 8.08 -7.25 4.98
C PHE A 125 8.03 -8.06 6.27
N GLU A 126 6.86 -8.10 6.89
CA GLU A 126 6.57 -8.96 8.03
C GLU A 126 5.31 -9.79 7.78
N ARG A 127 5.35 -11.06 8.19
CA ARG A 127 4.16 -11.90 8.21
C ARG A 127 3.39 -11.61 9.50
N VAL A 128 2.14 -11.22 9.38
CA VAL A 128 1.29 -11.07 10.55
C VAL A 128 0.80 -12.45 10.99
N ARG A 129 0.86 -12.70 12.29
CA ARG A 129 0.52 -13.99 12.91
C ARG A 129 -0.70 -13.80 13.81
N GLY A 130 -1.58 -14.78 13.88
CA GLY A 130 -2.69 -14.82 14.85
C GLY A 130 -4.05 -15.05 14.20
N ILE A 131 -5.11 -14.57 14.87
CA ILE A 131 -6.53 -14.71 14.46
C ILE A 131 -6.77 -14.17 13.04
N SER A 132 -5.99 -13.18 12.63
CA SER A 132 -5.98 -12.66 11.26
C SER A 132 -5.73 -13.73 10.20
N ASN A 133 -5.00 -14.80 10.50
CA ASN A 133 -4.79 -15.91 9.56
C ASN A 133 -6.07 -16.70 9.27
N MET A 134 -7.10 -16.60 10.11
CA MET A 134 -8.40 -17.23 9.83
C MET A 134 -9.22 -16.44 8.82
N LEU A 135 -8.95 -15.14 8.67
CA LEU A 135 -9.63 -14.25 7.71
C LEU A 135 -9.02 -14.31 6.32
N PHE A 136 -7.70 -14.44 6.23
CA PHE A 136 -6.95 -14.34 4.99
C PHE A 136 -6.46 -15.71 4.48
N GLY A 137 -7.11 -16.80 4.92
CA GLY A 137 -6.74 -18.17 4.58
C GLY A 137 -5.46 -18.68 5.25
N GLN A 138 -5.14 -19.96 5.03
CA GLN A 138 -4.05 -20.67 5.73
C GLN A 138 -2.65 -20.03 5.57
N THR A 139 -2.47 -19.16 4.58
CA THR A 139 -1.22 -18.44 4.31
C THR A 139 -0.98 -17.26 5.26
N GLY A 140 -2.02 -16.73 5.91
CA GLY A 140 -1.92 -15.46 6.62
C GLY A 140 -1.71 -14.27 5.68
N PHE A 141 -1.48 -13.07 6.23
CA PHE A 141 -1.26 -11.86 5.45
C PHE A 141 0.09 -11.21 5.78
N PHE A 142 0.63 -10.45 4.83
CA PHE A 142 1.89 -9.73 4.99
C PHE A 142 1.68 -8.21 5.06
N ILE A 143 2.58 -7.55 5.80
CA ILE A 143 2.72 -6.10 5.80
C ILE A 143 4.06 -5.77 5.16
N ASP A 144 3.99 -4.99 4.10
CA ASP A 144 5.15 -4.40 3.43
C ASP A 144 5.60 -3.17 4.24
N LYS A 145 6.90 -3.05 4.51
CA LYS A 145 7.48 -1.92 5.24
C LYS A 145 8.43 -1.16 4.35
N PHE A 146 8.19 0.13 4.21
CA PHE A 146 8.99 1.04 3.42
C PHE A 146 9.63 2.08 4.34
N ARG A 147 10.95 2.22 4.28
CA ARG A 147 11.69 3.11 5.17
C ARG A 147 12.64 3.98 4.37
N SER A 148 12.63 5.26 4.70
CA SER A 148 13.63 6.22 4.22
C SER A 148 14.70 6.34 5.31
N GLU A 149 15.86 5.69 5.15
CA GLU A 149 16.90 5.75 6.18
C GLU A 149 17.59 7.13 6.23
N SER A 150 18.28 7.49 5.15
CA SER A 150 19.16 8.67 5.11
C SER A 150 18.72 9.75 4.10
N ASN A 151 17.82 9.41 3.17
CA ASN A 151 17.44 10.28 2.06
C ASN A 151 15.93 10.27 1.90
N GLU A 152 15.35 11.45 1.67
CA GLU A 152 13.93 11.60 1.33
C GLU A 152 13.55 10.78 0.10
N GLY A 153 12.38 10.18 0.10
CA GLY A 153 11.90 9.35 -1.00
C GLY A 153 10.39 9.45 -1.19
N VAL A 154 9.92 8.98 -2.34
CA VAL A 154 8.48 8.90 -2.64
C VAL A 154 8.08 7.44 -2.77
N LEU A 155 7.01 7.07 -2.09
CA LEU A 155 6.32 5.80 -2.22
C LEU A 155 4.95 6.07 -2.85
N TRP A 156 4.68 5.45 -4.00
CA TRP A 156 3.36 5.50 -4.62
C TRP A 156 2.63 4.20 -4.36
N LEU A 157 1.41 4.32 -3.85
CA LEU A 157 0.50 3.21 -3.60
C LEU A 157 -0.68 3.28 -4.56
N HIS A 158 -1.21 2.12 -4.96
CA HIS A 158 -2.50 2.07 -5.62
C HIS A 158 -3.54 1.61 -4.59
N GLY A 159 -4.54 2.45 -4.31
CA GLY A 159 -5.70 2.07 -3.50
C GLY A 159 -6.94 1.95 -4.37
N TYR A 160 -7.73 0.91 -4.14
CA TYR A 160 -8.90 0.58 -4.96
C TYR A 160 -10.11 1.42 -4.56
N GLY A 161 -10.84 1.93 -5.55
CA GLY A 161 -11.90 2.92 -5.33
C GLY A 161 -11.32 4.27 -4.89
N ASN A 162 -11.88 4.87 -3.85
CA ASN A 162 -11.38 6.11 -3.29
C ASN A 162 -10.52 5.83 -2.05
N VAL A 163 -9.42 6.58 -1.92
CA VAL A 163 -8.58 6.51 -0.73
C VAL A 163 -8.83 7.70 0.18
N PHE A 164 -9.03 7.41 1.46
CA PHE A 164 -9.15 8.37 2.55
C PHE A 164 -7.98 8.19 3.53
N GLU A 165 -7.61 9.25 4.24
CA GLU A 165 -6.67 9.19 5.36
C GLU A 165 -7.35 9.68 6.64
N LYS A 166 -7.03 9.02 7.75
CA LYS A 166 -7.39 9.46 9.09
C LYS A 166 -6.13 9.55 9.94
N GLU A 167 -5.88 10.73 10.50
CA GLU A 167 -4.94 10.90 11.60
C GLU A 167 -5.64 10.55 12.92
N LEU A 168 -5.04 9.62 13.65
CA LEU A 168 -5.49 9.14 14.95
C LEU A 168 -4.63 9.80 16.04
N ALA A 169 -5.28 10.44 17.00
CA ALA A 169 -4.63 10.87 18.23
C ALA A 169 -4.18 9.66 19.07
N ALA A 170 -3.34 9.90 20.08
CA ALA A 170 -2.92 8.83 21.00
C ALA A 170 -4.13 8.20 21.70
N GLY A 171 -4.31 6.89 21.53
CA GLY A 171 -5.44 6.14 22.08
C GLY A 171 -6.76 6.28 21.29
N GLU A 172 -6.82 7.12 20.25
CA GLU A 172 -7.98 7.16 19.34
C GLU A 172 -8.02 5.88 18.53
N THR A 173 -9.23 5.31 18.37
CA THR A 173 -9.45 4.06 17.67
C THR A 173 -10.37 4.22 16.47
N ILE A 174 -10.10 3.46 15.42
CA ILE A 174 -11.02 3.25 14.30
C ILE A 174 -11.03 1.78 13.91
N ASP A 175 -12.22 1.22 13.69
CA ASP A 175 -12.42 -0.14 13.22
C ASP A 175 -12.62 -0.11 11.70
N ILE A 176 -11.76 -0.83 10.97
CA ILE A 176 -11.77 -0.87 9.52
C ILE A 176 -11.96 -2.33 9.09
N GLU A 177 -12.75 -2.55 8.04
CA GLU A 177 -12.86 -3.88 7.43
C GLU A 177 -11.45 -4.41 7.05
N PRO A 178 -11.15 -5.71 7.26
CA PRO A 178 -9.80 -6.24 7.09
C PRO A 178 -9.10 -5.98 5.72
N GLY A 179 -9.84 -5.93 4.62
CA GLY A 179 -9.39 -5.52 3.29
C GLY A 179 -9.41 -4.01 3.01
N GLY A 180 -10.12 -3.22 3.82
CA GLY A 180 -10.38 -1.80 3.63
C GLY A 180 -9.25 -0.85 4.07
N TRP A 181 -8.15 -1.32 4.64
CA TRP A 181 -7.00 -0.48 4.98
C TRP A 181 -5.89 -0.58 3.92
N LEU A 182 -5.24 0.55 3.64
CA LEU A 182 -4.20 0.69 2.62
C LEU A 182 -2.79 0.74 3.24
N TYR A 183 -2.62 1.61 4.23
CA TYR A 183 -1.36 1.79 4.96
C TYR A 183 -1.62 2.25 6.38
N LYS A 184 -0.59 2.17 7.22
CA LYS A 184 -0.52 2.83 8.52
C LYS A 184 0.89 3.30 8.81
N THR A 185 1.02 4.35 9.62
CA THR A 185 2.31 4.69 10.23
C THR A 185 2.70 3.67 11.33
N PRO A 186 3.99 3.53 11.67
CA PRO A 186 4.46 2.56 12.68
C PRO A 186 3.82 2.73 14.06
N GLY A 187 3.50 3.97 14.46
CA GLY A 187 2.88 4.29 15.76
C GLY A 187 1.45 3.75 15.92
N VAL A 188 0.76 3.47 14.81
CA VAL A 188 -0.60 2.93 14.84
C VAL A 188 -0.54 1.42 15.09
N LYS A 189 -1.13 0.98 16.20
CA LYS A 189 -1.31 -0.44 16.53
C LYS A 189 -2.50 -0.99 15.74
N MET A 190 -2.42 -2.26 15.37
CA MET A 190 -3.50 -2.97 14.67
C MET A 190 -3.78 -4.30 15.36
N GLU A 191 -5.04 -4.58 15.62
CA GLU A 191 -5.51 -5.86 16.16
C GLU A 191 -6.77 -6.33 15.42
N THR A 192 -6.93 -7.63 15.24
CA THR A 192 -8.16 -8.21 14.67
C THR A 192 -9.16 -8.44 15.79
N VAL A 193 -10.33 -7.82 15.69
CA VAL A 193 -11.44 -7.94 16.64
C VAL A 193 -12.54 -8.77 16.00
N VAL A 194 -13.00 -9.80 16.71
CA VAL A 194 -14.10 -10.69 16.29
C VAL A 194 -15.26 -10.50 17.25
N ASP A 195 -16.31 -9.85 16.78
CA ASP A 195 -17.55 -9.67 17.51
C ASP A 195 -18.56 -10.74 17.11
N ARG A 196 -19.01 -11.53 18.08
CA ARG A 196 -20.02 -12.57 17.85
C ARG A 196 -21.41 -11.97 17.94
N LEU A 197 -22.02 -11.74 16.78
CA LEU A 197 -23.42 -11.31 16.69
C LEU A 197 -24.32 -12.54 16.86
N THR A 198 -25.21 -12.49 17.84
CA THR A 198 -26.20 -13.54 18.09
C THR A 198 -27.61 -12.94 17.99
N SER A 199 -28.53 -13.62 17.31
CA SER A 199 -29.95 -13.21 17.25
C SER A 199 -30.79 -13.80 18.39
N GLY A 200 -30.19 -14.01 19.56
CA GLY A 200 -30.84 -14.61 20.74
C GLY A 200 -30.52 -16.09 20.94
N PHE A 201 -31.24 -16.74 21.87
CA PHE A 201 -30.90 -18.07 22.41
C PHE A 201 -30.92 -19.23 21.38
N PHE A 202 -31.59 -19.04 20.24
CA PHE A 202 -31.71 -20.02 19.14
C PHE A 202 -31.29 -19.47 17.77
N GLY A 203 -30.66 -18.30 17.75
CA GLY A 203 -30.28 -17.61 16.51
C GLY A 203 -29.01 -18.17 15.87
N ALA A 204 -28.93 -18.15 14.54
CA ALA A 204 -27.66 -18.34 13.85
C ALA A 204 -26.66 -17.27 14.30
N GLY A 205 -25.47 -17.68 14.71
CA GLY A 205 -24.39 -16.76 15.07
C GLY A 205 -23.64 -16.32 13.83
N MET A 206 -23.38 -15.02 13.71
CA MET A 206 -22.51 -14.45 12.68
C MET A 206 -21.32 -13.78 13.36
N ASN A 207 -20.12 -13.99 12.82
CA ASN A 207 -18.95 -13.25 13.25
C ASN A 207 -18.87 -11.96 12.43
N PHE A 208 -18.81 -10.82 13.12
CA PHE A 208 -18.44 -9.54 12.52
C PHE A 208 -16.97 -9.29 12.84
N ILE A 209 -16.16 -9.05 11.81
CA ILE A 209 -14.71 -9.03 11.97
C ILE A 209 -14.14 -7.74 11.38
N VAL A 210 -13.33 -7.06 12.18
CA VAL A 210 -12.68 -5.80 11.84
C VAL A 210 -11.23 -5.81 12.28
N ASN A 211 -10.41 -4.99 11.64
CA ASN A 211 -9.12 -4.60 12.17
C ASN A 211 -9.27 -3.27 12.91
N ARG A 212 -9.03 -3.29 14.22
CA ARG A 212 -9.00 -2.09 15.06
C ARG A 212 -7.63 -1.45 14.99
N PHE A 213 -7.61 -0.18 14.60
CA PHE A 213 -6.41 0.66 14.55
C PHE A 213 -6.42 1.63 15.72
N THR A 214 -5.34 1.65 16.52
CA THR A 214 -5.20 2.55 17.68
C THR A 214 -3.99 3.47 17.48
N GLY A 215 -4.21 4.78 17.56
CA GLY A 215 -3.18 5.79 17.37
C GLY A 215 -2.13 5.86 18.50
N PRO A 216 -1.10 6.71 18.34
CA PRO A 216 -1.09 7.85 17.41
C PRO A 216 -0.55 7.51 16.01
N GLY A 217 -1.00 8.28 15.03
CA GLY A 217 -0.46 8.28 13.67
C GLY A 217 -1.54 8.18 12.59
N ARG A 218 -1.13 7.96 11.35
CA ARG A 218 -2.04 7.97 10.19
C ARG A 218 -2.41 6.56 9.73
N VAL A 219 -3.64 6.40 9.26
CA VAL A 219 -4.15 5.20 8.59
C VAL A 219 -4.83 5.58 7.27
N GLY A 220 -4.44 4.90 6.19
CA GLY A 220 -5.07 5.01 4.87
C GLY A 220 -6.18 3.96 4.74
N ILE A 221 -7.31 4.36 4.18
CA ILE A 221 -8.53 3.57 4.02
C ILE A 221 -8.92 3.59 2.54
N GLN A 222 -9.26 2.44 1.97
CA GLN A 222 -9.76 2.32 0.61
C GLN A 222 -11.23 1.89 0.60
N SER A 223 -12.03 2.49 -0.28
CA SER A 223 -13.48 2.25 -0.32
C SER A 223 -13.87 0.99 -1.09
N MET A 224 -12.99 0.48 -1.94
CA MET A 224 -13.17 -0.80 -2.62
C MET A 224 -12.14 -1.78 -2.10
N TYR A 225 -12.61 -2.95 -1.68
CA TYR A 225 -11.77 -4.04 -1.24
C TYR A 225 -12.38 -5.35 -1.74
N VAL A 226 -11.51 -6.21 -2.27
CA VAL A 226 -11.94 -7.54 -2.70
C VAL A 226 -12.04 -8.39 -1.45
N ASN A 227 -13.28 -8.74 -1.09
CA ASN A 227 -13.51 -9.96 -0.35
C ASN A 227 -13.15 -11.09 -1.30
N THR A 228 -12.02 -11.74 -1.09
CA THR A 228 -11.89 -13.10 -1.60
C THR A 228 -12.86 -13.93 -0.76
N GLU A 229 -14.14 -13.90 -1.13
CA GLU A 229 -14.98 -15.05 -0.85
C GLU A 229 -14.23 -16.26 -1.38
N THR A 230 -14.30 -17.33 -0.59
CA THR A 230 -13.99 -18.72 -0.93
C THR A 230 -14.42 -19.07 -2.36
N ALA A 231 -13.63 -18.68 -3.34
CA ALA A 231 -13.64 -19.19 -4.69
C ALA A 231 -12.54 -20.24 -4.73
N ASP A 232 -12.86 -21.40 -4.15
CA ASP A 232 -12.71 -22.71 -4.78
C ASP A 232 -13.26 -23.78 -3.81
N ASN A 233 -13.93 -24.76 -4.41
CA ASN A 233 -14.67 -25.87 -3.80
C ASN A 233 -13.91 -26.64 -2.71
#